data_AF-A0A4R0EK38-F1
#
_entry.id   AF-A0A4R0EK38-F1
#
_cell.length_a   1.000
_cell.length_b   1.000
_cell.length_c   1.000
_cell.angle_alpha   90.00
_cell.angle_beta   90.00
_cell.angle_gamma   90.00
#
_symmetry.space_group_name_H-M   'P 1'
#
loop_
_entity.id
_entity.type
_entity.pdbx_description
1 polymer ?
#
loop_
_entity_poly.entity_id
_entity_poly.type
_entity_poly.pdbx_seq_one_letter_code
_entity_poly.pdbx_strand_id
1 'polypeptide(L)' 'MEKHIFNSPDARGQLIGIYSGPQLESVVTYPNEYFHAHYIDDQANISGHVEAYSVAKGTILMLPVE' A
#
# COMPACT_ATOMS: atom_id res chain seq x y z
N MET A 1 -13.64 16.72 3.37
CA MET A 1 -12.22 16.92 3.02
C MET A 1 -12.05 16.44 1.59
N GLU A 2 -11.40 17.23 0.74
CA GLU A 2 -11.09 16.83 -0.63
C GLU A 2 -9.90 15.85 -0.59
N LYS A 3 -10.05 14.67 -1.23
CA LYS A 3 -8.96 13.72 -1.39
C LYS A 3 -8.13 14.16 -2.60
N HIS A 4 -6.85 14.47 -2.40
CA HIS A 4 -5.92 14.62 -3.52
C HIS A 4 -5.48 13.23 -3.99
N ILE A 5 -5.98 12.81 -5.14
CA ILE A 5 -5.63 11.55 -5.78
C ILE A 5 -4.56 11.82 -6.84
N PHE A 6 -3.47 11.06 -6.81
CA PHE A 6 -2.46 11.08 -7.87
C PHE A 6 -2.32 9.67 -8.46
N ASN A 7 -1.95 9.61 -9.74
CA ASN A 7 -1.61 8.37 -10.43
C ASN A 7 -0.18 8.52 -10.96
N SER A 8 0.68 7.54 -10.67
CA SER A 8 2.09 7.57 -11.06
C SER A 8 2.46 6.23 -11.70
N PRO A 9 2.26 6.10 -13.03
CA PRO A 9 2.82 4.99 -13.79
C PRO A 9 4.34 4.96 -13.62
N ASP A 10 4.90 3.76 -13.47
CA ASP A 10 6.35 3.52 -13.29
C ASP A 10 6.95 4.18 -12.02
N ALA A 11 6.12 4.45 -11.01
CA ALA A 11 6.57 4.92 -9.70
C ALA A 11 7.66 4.01 -9.10
N ARG A 12 8.70 4.63 -8.53
CA ARG A 12 9.77 3.93 -7.80
C ARG A 12 9.72 4.32 -6.33
N GLY A 13 9.67 3.29 -5.49
CA GLY A 13 9.51 3.47 -4.07
C GLY A 13 9.15 2.17 -3.38
N GLN A 14 8.56 2.33 -2.20
CA GLN A 14 8.18 1.23 -1.33
C GLN A 14 6.68 1.24 -1.09
N LEU A 15 6.09 0.05 -1.09
CA LEU A 15 4.76 -0.20 -0.56
C LEU A 15 4.92 -0.82 0.82
N ILE A 16 4.37 -0.16 1.83
CA ILE A 16 4.39 -0.65 3.21
C ILE A 16 2.94 -0.92 3.58
N GLY A 17 2.66 -2.12 4.08
CA GLY A 17 1.30 -2.48 4.41
C GLY A 17 1.17 -3.59 5.43
N ILE A 18 -0.07 -3.78 5.86
CA ILE A 18 -0.47 -4.81 6.81
C ILE A 18 -1.47 -5.72 6.11
N TYR A 19 -1.31 -7.03 6.29
CA TYR A 19 -2.35 -8.00 6.02
C TYR A 19 -3.15 -8.24 7.30
N SER A 20 -4.41 -7.83 7.31
CA SER A 20 -5.28 -7.90 8.50
C SER A 20 -5.94 -9.28 8.67
N GLY A 21 -6.21 -9.97 7.55
CA GLY A 21 -7.01 -11.19 7.54
C GLY A 21 -8.49 -10.96 7.88
N PRO A 22 -9.34 -11.99 7.72
CA PRO A 22 -10.81 -11.85 7.81
C PRO A 22 -11.33 -11.47 9.19
N GLN A 23 -10.57 -11.70 10.25
CA GLN A 23 -10.99 -11.42 11.62
C GLN A 23 -10.87 -9.94 11.99
N LEU A 24 -10.11 -9.15 11.20
CA LEU A 24 -9.81 -7.75 11.47
C LEU A 24 -10.32 -6.81 10.37
N GLU A 25 -11.16 -7.31 9.46
CA GLU A 25 -11.93 -6.47 8.54
C GLU A 25 -12.77 -5.45 9.34
N SER A 26 -12.91 -4.24 8.82
CA SER A 26 -13.56 -3.09 9.46
C SER A 26 -12.89 -2.55 10.73
N VAL A 27 -11.81 -3.19 11.22
CA VAL A 27 -10.98 -2.69 12.32
C VAL A 27 -9.68 -2.08 11.77
N VAL A 28 -8.97 -2.83 10.94
CA VAL A 28 -7.68 -2.40 10.35
C VAL A 28 -7.83 -1.99 8.88
N THR A 29 -8.82 -2.58 8.20
CA THR A 29 -9.09 -2.46 6.75
C THR A 29 -10.58 -2.26 6.50
N TYR A 30 -10.98 -1.97 5.26
CA TYR A 30 -12.40 -1.91 4.88
C TYR A 30 -13.01 -3.32 4.66
N PRO A 31 -14.35 -3.46 4.62
CA PRO A 31 -14.99 -4.73 4.30
C PRO A 31 -14.53 -5.30 2.96
N ASN A 32 -14.17 -6.58 2.92
CA ASN A 32 -13.59 -7.29 1.77
C ASN A 32 -12.20 -6.79 1.32
N GLU A 33 -11.54 -5.96 2.11
CA GLU A 33 -10.15 -5.55 1.88
C GLU A 33 -9.26 -6.14 2.97
N TYR A 34 -8.26 -6.95 2.59
CA TYR A 34 -7.33 -7.56 3.55
C TYR A 34 -6.00 -6.85 3.67
N PHE A 35 -5.67 -6.03 2.67
CA PHE A 35 -4.41 -5.31 2.61
C PHE A 35 -4.68 -3.82 2.77
N HIS A 36 -4.01 -3.20 3.74
CA HIS A 36 -3.91 -1.75 3.83
C HIS A 36 -2.47 -1.39 3.52
N ALA A 37 -2.26 -0.66 2.41
CA ALA A 37 -0.95 -0.26 1.94
C ALA A 37 -0.83 1.26 1.83
N HIS A 38 0.37 1.74 2.12
CA HIS A 38 0.82 3.11 1.89
C HIS A 38 2.03 3.06 0.96
N TYR A 39 2.18 4.09 0.15
CA TYR A 39 3.32 4.27 -0.74
C TYR A 39 4.21 5.40 -0.22
N ILE A 40 5.52 5.27 -0.46
CA ILE A 40 6.50 6.34 -0.33
C ILE A 40 7.51 6.23 -1.47
N ASP A 41 7.85 7.34 -2.12
CA ASP A 41 8.89 7.36 -3.14
C ASP A 41 10.29 7.25 -2.53
N ASP A 42 11.29 6.91 -3.36
CA ASP A 42 12.68 6.69 -2.91
C ASP A 42 13.31 7.92 -2.22
N GLN A 43 12.75 9.11 -2.45
CA GLN A 43 13.23 10.38 -1.90
C GLN A 43 12.36 10.90 -0.74
N ALA A 44 11.32 10.17 -0.34
CA ALA A 44 10.36 10.58 0.68
C ALA A 44 9.68 11.94 0.44
N ASN A 45 9.53 12.36 -0.81
CA ASN A 45 8.83 13.59 -1.20
C ASN A 45 7.34 13.35 -1.44
N ILE A 46 6.96 12.14 -1.86
CA ILE A 46 5.59 11.77 -2.18
C ILE A 46 5.23 10.53 -1.38
N SER A 47 4.16 10.63 -0.59
CA SER A 47 3.62 9.51 0.17
C SER A 47 2.10 9.58 0.26
N GLY A 48 1.45 8.43 0.45
CA GLY A 48 0.00 8.41 0.67
C GLY A 48 -0.60 7.01 0.77
N HIS A 49 -1.89 6.98 1.08
CA HIS A 49 -2.69 5.76 1.02
C HIS A 49 -2.81 5.25 -0.42
N VAL A 50 -2.78 3.93 -0.59
CA VAL A 50 -2.84 3.28 -1.90
C VAL A 50 -4.22 2.71 -2.13
N GLU A 51 -4.92 3.27 -3.12
CA GLU A 51 -6.25 2.79 -3.54
C GLU A 51 -6.13 1.60 -4.52
N ALA A 52 -5.12 1.63 -5.41
CA ALA A 52 -4.82 0.55 -6.34
C ALA A 52 -3.35 0.59 -6.77
N TYR A 53 -2.76 -0.59 -7.01
CA TYR A 53 -1.39 -0.70 -7.49
C TYR A 53 -1.18 -1.97 -8.31
N SER A 54 -0.10 -1.98 -9.09
CA SER A 54 0.51 -3.19 -9.64
C SER A 54 2.00 -3.11 -9.38
N VAL A 55 2.66 -4.25 -9.23
CA VAL A 55 4.10 -4.31 -8.99
C VAL A 55 4.82 -4.82 -10.23
N ALA A 56 5.97 -4.23 -10.55
CA ALA A 56 6.82 -4.70 -11.63
C ALA A 56 7.36 -6.11 -11.34
N LYS A 57 7.65 -6.88 -12.39
CA LYS A 57 8.32 -8.17 -12.25
C LYS A 57 9.69 -7.97 -11.58
N GLY A 58 9.97 -8.76 -10.55
CA GLY A 58 11.22 -8.69 -9.79
C GLY A 58 11.16 -7.81 -8.55
N THR A 59 10.02 -7.16 -8.26
CA THR A 59 9.80 -6.51 -6.96
C THR A 59 9.96 -7.51 -5.81
N ILE A 60 10.67 -7.08 -4.77
CA ILE A 60 10.92 -7.88 -3.57
C ILE A 60 9.75 -7.68 -2.59
N LEU A 61 9.10 -8.77 -2.21
CA LEU A 61 8.16 -8.78 -1.09
C LEU A 61 8.94 -9.12 0.19
N MET A 62 8.98 -8.16 1.11
CA MET A 62 9.51 -8.40 2.46
C MET A 62 8.37 -8.86 3.36
N LEU A 63 8.49 -10.04 3.95
CA LEU A 63 7.59 -10.53 4.98
C LEU A 63 8.31 -10.44 6.34
N PRO A 64 7.63 -9.99 7.40
CA PRO A 64 8.18 -10.11 8.73
C PRO A 64 8.47 -11.59 9.02
N VAL A 65 9.69 -11.87 9.47
CA VAL A 65 10.04 -13.15 10.06
C VAL A 65 9.73 -13.07 11.56
N GLU A 66 9.17 -14.14 12.11
CA GLU A 66 8.83 -14.25 13.54
C GLU A 66 10.02 -13.95 14.46
#